data_AF-A0A366WGI9-F1
#
_entry.id   AF-A0A366WGI9-F1
#
_cell.length_a   1.000
_cell.length_b   1.000
_cell.length_c   1.000
_cell.angle_alpha   90.00
_cell.angle_beta   90.00
_cell.angle_gamma   90.00
#
_symmetry.space_group_name_H-M   'P 1'
#
loop_
_entity.id
_entity.type
_entity.pdbx_description
1 polymer ?
#
loop_
_entity_poly.entity_id
_entity_poly.type
_entity_poly.pdbx_seq_one_letter_code
_entity_poly.pdbx_strand_id
1 'polypeptide(L)'
;MDLNTFKNIHQPKTLARDKIEAHQLSVFELRSEGYSYSSIKTWLASQHVTVSERTVGRYFNKHKASYSSFLKTVNKPETKDSHEQ
;
A
#
# COMPACT_ATOMS: atom_id res chain seq x y z
N MET A 1 -0.47 37.99 27.39
CA MET A 1 -0.79 36.75 26.64
C MET A 1 0.28 36.58 25.58
N ASP A 2 1.09 35.53 25.66
CA ASP A 2 2.33 35.40 24.88
C ASP A 2 2.10 34.60 23.58
N LEU A 3 2.54 35.13 22.45
CA LEU A 3 2.36 34.58 21.10
C LEU A 3 3.11 33.26 20.85
N ASN A 4 3.91 32.80 21.81
CA ASN A 4 4.80 31.65 21.67
C ASN A 4 4.14 30.28 21.92
N THR A 5 2.85 30.22 22.25
CA THR A 5 2.17 28.95 22.59
C THR A 5 1.58 28.22 21.36
N PHE A 6 1.47 28.87 20.20
CA PHE A 6 0.81 28.29 19.02
C PHE A 6 1.75 27.56 18.02
N LYS A 7 3.02 27.35 18.36
CA LYS A 7 4.01 26.76 17.43
C LYS A 7 4.26 25.25 17.58
N ASN A 8 3.40 24.49 18.27
CA ASN A 8 3.72 23.09 18.62
C ASN A 8 2.69 22.01 18.22
N ILE A 9 1.76 22.26 17.29
CA ILE A 9 0.78 21.22 16.93
C ILE A 9 0.56 21.15 15.43
N HIS A 10 1.57 20.76 14.67
CA HIS A 10 1.38 20.12 13.36
C HIS A 10 2.71 19.49 12.91
N GLN A 11 3.27 18.60 13.73
CA GLN A 11 4.14 17.59 13.12
C GLN A 11 3.23 16.78 12.19
N PRO A 12 3.52 16.68 10.88
CA PRO A 12 2.78 15.79 10.02
C PRO A 12 3.02 14.39 10.58
N LYS A 13 2.03 13.89 11.30
CA LYS A 13 2.02 12.52 11.81
C LYS A 13 2.10 11.67 10.54
N THR A 14 3.30 11.25 10.17
CA THR A 14 3.54 10.46 8.96
C THR A 14 2.60 9.29 9.08
N LEU A 15 1.52 9.33 8.30
CA LEU A 15 0.38 8.49 8.62
C LEU A 15 0.88 7.07 8.42
N ALA A 16 0.45 6.14 9.25
CA ALA A 16 0.78 4.73 9.09
C ALA A 16 0.57 4.23 7.63
N ARG A 17 -0.33 4.89 6.87
CA ARG A 17 -0.54 4.68 5.44
C ARG A 17 0.67 5.05 4.56
N ASP A 18 1.38 6.13 4.85
CA ASP A 18 2.46 6.65 4.01
C ASP A 18 3.67 5.70 4.07
N LYS A 19 3.79 4.95 5.18
CA LYS A 19 4.74 3.84 5.32
C LYS A 19 4.35 2.60 4.51
N ILE A 20 3.05 2.34 4.31
CA ILE A 20 2.57 1.27 3.43
C ILE A 20 2.84 1.62 1.96
N GLU A 21 2.72 2.91 1.60
CA GLU A 21 2.95 3.40 0.23
C GLU A 21 4.35 3.05 -0.29
N ALA A 22 5.38 3.12 0.57
CA ALA A 22 6.75 2.72 0.23
C ALA A 22 6.88 1.24 -0.20
N HIS A 23 5.91 0.41 0.19
CA HIS A 23 5.84 -1.01 -0.12
C HIS A 23 4.62 -1.36 -0.98
N GLN A 24 4.03 -0.39 -1.70
CA GLN A 24 2.78 -0.58 -2.44
C GLN A 24 2.83 -1.78 -3.39
N LEU A 25 3.91 -1.92 -4.17
CA LEU A 25 4.04 -3.00 -5.14
C LEU A 25 4.01 -4.38 -4.45
N SER A 26 4.86 -4.60 -3.45
CA SER A 26 4.92 -5.87 -2.72
C SER A 26 3.63 -6.18 -1.97
N VAL A 27 2.96 -5.17 -1.42
CA VAL A 27 1.65 -5.34 -0.77
C VAL A 27 0.59 -5.76 -1.78
N PHE A 28 0.61 -5.20 -3.01
CA PHE A 28 -0.29 -5.60 -4.09
C PHE A 28 -0.01 -7.01 -4.61
N GLU A 29 1.26 -7.37 -4.78
CA GLU A 29 1.70 -8.73 -5.17
C GLU A 29 1.18 -9.76 -4.17
N LEU A 30 1.49 -9.59 -2.88
CA LEU A 30 1.00 -10.47 -1.81
C LEU A 30 -0.53 -10.58 -1.83
N ARG A 31 -1.25 -9.48 -2.04
CA ARG A 31 -2.71 -9.54 -2.10
C ARG A 31 -3.22 -10.29 -3.32
N SER A 32 -2.52 -10.17 -4.46
CA SER A 32 -2.85 -10.85 -5.71
C SER A 32 -2.58 -12.34 -5.66
N GLU A 33 -1.55 -12.76 -4.91
CA GLU A 33 -1.23 -14.16 -4.61
C GLU A 33 -2.21 -14.81 -3.62
N GLY A 34 -3.13 -14.03 -3.04
CA GLY A 34 -4.18 -14.52 -2.16
C GLY A 34 -3.89 -14.39 -0.66
N TYR A 35 -2.81 -13.72 -0.27
CA TYR A 35 -2.51 -13.49 1.15
C TYR A 35 -3.57 -12.62 1.82
N SER A 36 -3.91 -12.98 3.06
CA SER A 36 -4.85 -12.23 3.89
C SER A 36 -4.28 -10.88 4.33
N TYR A 37 -5.14 -9.94 4.73
CA TYR A 37 -4.68 -8.68 5.32
C TYR A 37 -3.88 -8.87 6.61
N SER A 38 -4.16 -9.93 7.38
CA SER A 38 -3.38 -10.29 8.57
C SER A 38 -1.96 -10.75 8.19
N SER A 39 -1.81 -11.52 7.11
CA SER A 39 -0.51 -11.96 6.60
C SER A 39 0.32 -10.77 6.08
N ILE A 40 -0.32 -9.87 5.32
CA ILE A 40 0.30 -8.63 4.84
C ILE A 40 0.74 -7.74 5.99
N LYS A 41 -0.07 -7.65 7.06
CA LYS A 41 0.28 -6.94 8.29
C LYS A 41 1.54 -7.54 8.94
N THR A 42 1.63 -8.86 9.04
CA THR A 42 2.81 -9.54 9.59
C THR A 42 4.05 -9.31 8.73
N TRP A 43 3.91 -9.32 7.41
CA TRP A 43 4.98 -8.98 6.48
C TRP A 43 5.43 -7.51 6.64
N LEU A 44 4.50 -6.56 6.72
CA LEU A 44 4.83 -5.15 6.99
C LEU A 44 5.57 -4.98 8.31
N ALA A 45 5.19 -5.72 9.35
CA ALA A 45 5.88 -5.70 10.62
C ALA A 45 7.35 -6.17 10.52
N SER A 46 7.65 -7.16 9.66
CA SER A 46 9.04 -7.58 9.39
C SER A 46 9.85 -6.52 8.66
N GLN A 47 9.19 -5.60 7.94
CA GLN A 47 9.79 -4.43 7.29
C GLN A 47 9.82 -3.19 8.20
N HIS A 48 9.66 -3.36 9.52
CA HIS A 48 9.59 -2.28 10.51
C HIS A 48 8.40 -1.32 10.32
N VAL A 49 7.34 -1.76 9.63
CA VAL A 49 6.09 -1.02 9.42
C VAL A 49 4.98 -1.64 10.26
N THR A 50 4.78 -1.11 11.47
CA THR A 50 3.72 -1.59 12.38
C THR A 50 2.39 -0.91 12.07
N VAL A 51 1.42 -1.70 11.58
CA VAL A 51 0.06 -1.22 11.25
C VAL A 51 -1.00 -2.21 11.74
N SER A 52 -2.25 -1.74 11.85
CA SER A 52 -3.37 -2.64 12.10
C SER A 52 -3.87 -3.27 10.81
N GLU A 53 -4.49 -4.44 10.89
CA GLU A 53 -5.16 -5.07 9.74
C GLU A 53 -6.22 -4.14 9.13
N ARG A 54 -6.96 -3.40 9.96
CA ARG A 54 -7.92 -2.39 9.53
C ARG A 54 -7.25 -1.27 8.72
N THR A 55 -6.01 -0.91 9.05
CA THR A 55 -5.21 0.06 8.28
C THR A 55 -4.87 -0.50 6.91
N VAL A 56 -4.46 -1.76 6.82
CA VAL A 56 -4.20 -2.45 5.55
C VAL A 56 -5.46 -2.50 4.69
N GLY A 57 -6.61 -2.89 5.27
CA GLY A 57 -7.89 -2.89 4.54
C GLY A 57 -8.30 -1.50 4.03
N ARG A 58 -8.13 -0.46 4.85
CA ARG A 58 -8.37 0.94 4.44
C ARG A 58 -7.43 1.39 3.32
N TYR A 59 -6.18 0.93 3.35
CA TYR A 59 -5.22 1.20 2.29
C TYR A 59 -5.70 0.63 0.95
N PHE A 60 -6.07 -0.67 0.91
CA PHE A 60 -6.62 -1.28 -0.31
C PHE A 60 -7.92 -0.63 -0.78
N ASN A 61 -8.82 -0.26 0.13
CA ASN A 61 -10.06 0.44 -0.24
C ASN A 61 -9.78 1.79 -0.90
N LYS A 62 -8.81 2.55 -0.38
CA LYS A 62 -8.40 3.83 -0.95
C LYS A 62 -7.69 3.65 -2.30
N HIS A 63 -6.87 2.62 -2.45
CA HIS A 63 -6.08 2.36 -3.67
C HIS A 63 -6.74 1.31 -4.58
N LYS A 64 -8.07 1.12 -4.48
CA LYS A 64 -8.82 0.10 -5.24
C LYS A 64 -8.65 0.24 -6.75
N ALA A 65 -8.61 1.46 -7.26
CA ALA A 65 -8.38 1.74 -8.67
C ALA A 65 -6.98 1.28 -9.11
N SER A 66 -5.94 1.68 -8.37
CA SER A 66 -4.56 1.27 -8.63
C SER A 66 -4.37 -0.24 -8.54
N TYR A 67 -4.95 -0.88 -7.52
CA TYR A 67 -4.90 -2.33 -7.36
C TYR A 67 -5.63 -3.06 -8.49
N SER A 68 -6.78 -2.55 -8.95
CA SER A 68 -7.49 -3.09 -10.12
C SER A 68 -6.66 -3.00 -11.39
N SER A 69 -6.00 -1.85 -11.63
CA SER A 69 -5.07 -1.69 -12.76
C SER A 69 -3.89 -2.65 -12.67
N PHE A 70 -3.31 -2.82 -11.48
CA PHE A 70 -2.25 -3.80 -11.22
C PHE A 70 -2.70 -5.23 -11.52
N LEU A 71 -3.90 -5.63 -11.08
CA LEU A 71 -4.42 -6.96 -11.40
C LEU A 71 -4.61 -7.16 -12.91
N LYS A 72 -4.95 -6.10 -13.68
CA LYS A 72 -5.03 -6.19 -15.13
C LYS A 72 -3.67 -6.35 -15.79
N THR A 73 -2.60 -5.79 -15.23
CA THR A 73 -1.24 -5.97 -15.75
C THR A 73 -0.71 -7.36 -15.44
N VAL A 74 -0.94 -7.87 -14.22
CA VAL A 74 -0.48 -9.21 -13.82
C VAL A 74 -1.28 -10.32 -14.51
N ASN A 75 -2.58 -10.12 -14.73
CA ASN A 75 -3.44 -11.09 -15.43
C ASN A 75 -3.51 -10.87 -16.94
N LYS A 76 -2.73 -9.94 -17.50
CA LYS A 76 -2.67 -9.82 -18.95
C LYS A 76 -1.96 -11.07 -19.45
N PRO A 77 -2.60 -11.96 -20.22
CA PRO A 77 -1.84 -12.96 -20.94
C PRO A 77 -0.85 -12.18 -21.78
N GLU A 78 0.43 -12.54 -21.74
CA GLU A 78 1.39 -12.10 -22.74
C GLU A 78 0.74 -12.35 -24.09
N THR A 79 0.21 -11.30 -24.71
CA THR A 79 0.05 -11.28 -26.15
C THR A 79 1.48 -11.35 -26.63
N LYS A 80 1.94 -12.57 -26.89
CA LYS A 80 3.04 -12.83 -27.80
C LYS A 80 2.64 -12.08 -29.06
N ASP A 81 3.12 -10.85 -29.19
CA ASP A 81 3.19 -10.18 -30.47
C ASP A 81 4.13 -11.04 -31.29
N SER A 82 3.54 -11.99 -32.01
CA SER A 82 4.12 -12.60 -33.18
C SER A 82 4.40 -11.48 -34.17
N HIS A 83 5.55 -10.82 -34.03
CA HIS A 83 6.16 -10.10 -35.13
C HIS A 83 6.92 -11.13 -35.97
N GLU A 84 6.16 -11.93 -36.73
CA GLU A 84 6.64 -12.36 -38.04
C GLU A 84 6.68 -11.11 -38.90
N GLN A 85 7.87 -10.62 -39.25
CA GLN A 85 8.26 -10.20 -40.61
C GLN A 85 9.79 -10.22 -40.71
#